data_AF-A0A9P0HRK5-F1
#
_entry.id   AF-A0A9P0HRK5-F1
#
_cell.length_a   1.000
_cell.length_b   1.000
_cell.length_c   1.000
_cell.angle_alpha   90.00
_cell.angle_beta   90.00
_cell.angle_gamma   90.00
#
_symmetry.space_group_name_H-M   'P 1'
#
loop_
_entity.id
_entity.type
_entity.pdbx_description
1 polymer ?
#
loop_
_entity_poly.entity_id
_entity_poly.type
_entity_poly.pdbx_seq_one_letter_code
_entity_poly.pdbx_strand_id
1 'polypeptide(L)'
;MVGFLLEDVTGVLRDSGGVAAAQANIWGPEDVYVKKGSTISLTCTVNVHSTPPSSVHWYQGSSVVDFDSPRGGISLETEKTASGTTSKLLVTKASLTDSGNYTCVPSNANPASVYVHVLNAGEYPAAMQHGEHGGSSSSCVAQLSCHFLVVLLLSLMMAR
;
A
#
# COMPACT_ATOMS: atom_id res chain seq x y z
N MET A 1 23.17 53.39 34.05
CA MET A 1 23.09 52.56 35.27
C MET A 1 21.67 52.73 35.74
N VAL A 2 20.72 51.91 35.28
CA VAL A 2 20.30 50.57 35.77
C VAL A 2 19.55 49.92 34.60
N GLY A 3 19.57 48.64 34.26
CA GLY A 3 20.17 47.41 34.80
C GLY A 3 19.76 46.30 33.82
N PHE A 4 20.70 45.41 33.50
CA PHE A 4 20.51 44.26 32.61
C PHE A 4 19.95 43.09 33.44
N LEU A 5 19.08 42.29 32.80
CA LEU A 5 18.65 40.90 33.09
C LEU A 5 17.22 40.65 33.63
N LEU A 6 16.63 39.64 32.95
CA LEU A 6 15.49 38.77 33.27
C LEU A 6 14.13 39.21 32.72
N GLU A 7 13.80 38.75 31.50
CA GLU A 7 12.66 37.87 31.16
C GLU A 7 12.41 37.89 29.64
N ASP A 8 13.03 36.94 28.93
CA ASP A 8 12.71 36.60 27.53
C ASP A 8 11.36 35.86 27.52
N VAL A 9 10.27 36.60 27.27
CA VAL A 9 8.92 36.03 27.14
C VAL A 9 8.26 36.64 25.91
N THR A 10 8.58 36.12 24.73
CA THR A 10 7.63 35.75 23.64
C THR A 10 8.35 35.48 22.31
N GLY A 11 8.64 34.20 22.08
CA GLY A 11 8.28 33.55 20.81
C GLY A 11 9.17 33.80 19.60
N VAL A 12 10.39 33.26 19.62
CA VAL A 12 11.00 32.77 18.37
C VAL A 12 10.21 31.54 17.91
N LEU A 13 9.23 31.76 17.04
CA LEU A 13 9.08 30.95 15.84
C LEU A 13 8.65 31.92 14.74
N ARG A 14 9.60 32.23 13.86
CA ARG A 14 9.26 32.61 12.49
C ARG A 14 8.29 31.54 12.00
N ASP A 15 7.01 31.89 11.85
CA ASP A 15 6.11 31.06 11.06
C ASP A 15 6.68 31.09 9.65
N SER A 16 7.57 30.13 9.40
CA SER A 16 7.81 29.69 8.06
C SER A 16 6.44 29.16 7.66
N GLY A 17 5.66 30.00 6.99
CA GLY A 17 4.51 29.60 6.21
C GLY A 17 5.02 28.61 5.17
N GLY A 18 5.29 27.39 5.62
CA GLY A 18 5.53 26.24 4.82
C GLY A 18 4.20 26.01 4.14
N VAL A 19 4.11 26.48 2.90
CA VAL A 19 3.04 26.07 2.01
C VAL A 19 3.11 24.56 2.00
N ALA A 20 2.25 23.88 2.77
CA ALA A 20 2.13 22.45 2.69
C ALA A 20 1.82 22.16 1.23
N ALA A 21 2.79 21.58 0.52
CA ALA A 21 2.65 21.33 -0.89
C ALA A 21 1.43 20.43 -1.07
N ALA A 22 0.48 20.89 -1.88
CA ALA A 22 -0.68 20.07 -2.23
C ALA A 22 -0.21 18.70 -2.74
N GLN A 23 -0.97 17.65 -2.47
CA GLN A 23 -0.62 16.28 -2.87
C GLN A 23 -1.83 15.59 -3.50
N ALA A 24 -1.58 14.80 -4.55
CA ALA A 24 -2.56 13.91 -5.14
C ALA A 24 -2.82 12.70 -4.23
N ASN A 25 -4.00 12.09 -4.36
CA ASN A 25 -4.32 10.85 -3.65
C ASN A 25 -4.97 9.86 -4.60
N ILE A 26 -4.41 8.64 -4.70
CA ILE A 26 -5.04 7.55 -5.43
C ILE A 26 -5.90 6.75 -4.44
N TRP A 27 -7.15 6.51 -4.80
CA TRP A 27 -8.11 5.85 -3.94
C TRP A 27 -7.90 4.34 -3.94
N GLY A 28 -7.93 3.74 -2.75
CA GLY A 28 -7.77 2.31 -2.54
C GLY A 28 -6.48 1.96 -1.81
N PRO A 29 -6.09 0.67 -1.83
CA PRO A 29 -4.83 0.22 -1.24
C PRO A 29 -3.61 0.66 -2.08
N GLU A 30 -2.43 0.64 -1.48
CA GLU A 30 -1.14 0.89 -2.17
C GLU A 30 -0.80 -0.20 -3.19
N ASP A 31 -1.30 -1.43 -2.96
CA ASP A 31 -1.20 -2.57 -3.86
C ASP A 31 -2.58 -3.03 -4.35
N VAL A 32 -2.80 -2.95 -5.66
CA VAL A 32 -4.05 -3.32 -6.32
C VAL A 32 -3.86 -4.62 -7.09
N TYR A 33 -4.71 -5.61 -6.86
CA TYR A 33 -4.64 -6.91 -7.54
C TYR A 33 -5.81 -7.07 -8.51
N VAL A 34 -5.50 -7.31 -9.79
CA VAL A 34 -6.49 -7.42 -10.87
C VAL A 34 -6.28 -8.74 -11.60
N LYS A 35 -7.36 -9.41 -11.99
CA LYS A 35 -7.25 -10.64 -12.79
C LYS A 35 -6.99 -10.29 -14.26
N LYS A 36 -6.17 -11.09 -14.93
CA LYS A 36 -5.98 -11.03 -16.38
C LYS A 36 -7.34 -11.06 -17.10
N GLY A 37 -7.50 -10.18 -18.08
CA GLY A 37 -8.73 -9.96 -18.85
C GLY A 37 -9.74 -9.03 -18.19
N SER A 38 -9.57 -8.66 -16.92
CA SER A 38 -10.44 -7.70 -16.22
C SER A 38 -10.05 -6.24 -16.54
N THR A 39 -10.67 -5.27 -15.87
CA THR A 39 -10.37 -3.84 -16.05
C THR A 39 -9.64 -3.30 -14.82
N ILE A 40 -8.50 -2.66 -15.02
CA ILE A 40 -7.85 -1.84 -13.98
C ILE A 40 -8.61 -0.52 -13.91
N SER A 41 -8.98 -0.08 -12.72
CA SER A 41 -9.69 1.17 -12.47
C SER A 41 -9.03 1.93 -11.33
N LEU A 42 -8.37 3.03 -11.64
CA LEU A 42 -7.69 3.88 -10.67
C LEU A 42 -8.36 5.25 -10.64
N THR A 43 -8.56 5.80 -9.45
CA THR A 43 -9.13 7.13 -9.25
C THR A 43 -8.14 7.97 -8.46
N CYS A 44 -7.69 9.08 -9.04
CA CYS A 44 -6.80 10.05 -8.42
C CYS A 44 -7.57 11.34 -8.14
N THR A 45 -7.48 11.86 -6.92
CA THR A 45 -8.08 13.14 -6.52
C THR A 45 -7.01 14.11 -6.07
N VAL A 46 -7.18 15.37 -6.45
CA VAL A 46 -6.26 16.46 -6.16
C VAL A 46 -7.06 17.59 -5.55
N ASN A 47 -6.96 17.72 -4.22
CA ASN A 47 -7.77 18.63 -3.42
C ASN A 47 -6.98 19.92 -3.15
N VAL A 48 -6.95 20.82 -4.12
CA VAL A 48 -6.26 22.12 -3.99
C VAL A 48 -7.28 23.23 -3.97
N HIS A 49 -7.56 23.74 -2.77
CA HIS A 49 -8.56 24.79 -2.52
C HIS A 49 -8.18 26.14 -3.12
N SER A 50 -6.89 26.44 -3.27
CA SER A 50 -6.41 27.72 -3.78
C SER A 50 -6.35 27.77 -5.31
N THR A 51 -5.94 26.68 -5.96
CA THR A 51 -5.80 26.61 -7.43
C THR A 51 -5.89 25.16 -7.88
N PRO A 52 -6.98 24.70 -8.50
CA PRO A 52 -7.04 23.33 -9.02
C PRO A 52 -6.06 23.13 -10.20
N PRO A 53 -5.46 21.94 -10.37
CA PRO A 53 -4.52 21.66 -11.48
C PRO A 53 -5.13 21.95 -12.86
N SER A 54 -4.29 22.34 -13.82
CA SER A 54 -4.70 22.51 -15.22
C SER A 54 -4.79 21.17 -15.95
N SER A 55 -3.96 20.20 -15.55
CA SER A 55 -3.97 18.83 -16.09
C SER A 55 -3.56 17.81 -15.02
N VAL A 56 -3.96 16.55 -15.25
CA VAL A 56 -3.50 15.38 -14.52
C VAL A 56 -3.06 14.33 -15.55
N HIS A 57 -1.83 13.87 -15.43
CA HIS A 57 -1.25 12.86 -16.31
C HIS A 57 -1.05 11.55 -15.55
N TRP A 58 -1.14 10.43 -16.26
CA TRP A 58 -0.89 9.10 -15.72
C TRP A 58 0.34 8.48 -16.35
N TYR A 59 1.11 7.77 -15.53
CA TYR A 59 2.31 7.05 -15.94
C TYR A 59 2.28 5.63 -15.41
N GLN A 60 2.84 4.69 -16.16
CA GLN A 60 3.20 3.34 -15.72
C GLN A 60 4.73 3.27 -15.72
N GLY A 61 5.34 3.30 -14.55
CA GLY A 61 6.78 3.49 -14.40
C GLY A 61 7.21 4.83 -14.99
N SER A 62 8.00 4.81 -16.06
CA SER A 62 8.44 6.01 -16.80
C SER A 62 7.64 6.31 -18.07
N SER A 63 6.67 5.45 -18.43
CA SER A 63 5.92 5.55 -19.68
C SER A 63 4.59 6.26 -19.46
N VAL A 64 4.24 7.20 -20.34
CA VAL A 64 2.94 7.87 -20.31
C VAL A 64 1.83 6.87 -20.63
N VAL A 65 0.73 6.95 -19.88
CA VAL A 65 -0.50 6.20 -20.15
C VAL A 65 -1.56 7.18 -20.65
N ASP A 66 -1.85 7.10 -21.95
CA ASP A 66 -2.83 7.96 -22.63
C ASP A 66 -3.76 7.14 -23.55
N PHE A 67 -4.69 7.83 -24.21
CA PHE A 67 -5.65 7.22 -25.12
C PHE A 67 -5.06 6.79 -26.46
N ASP A 68 -3.91 7.34 -26.86
CA ASP A 68 -3.21 7.04 -28.12
C ASP A 68 -2.20 5.89 -28.00
N SER A 69 -2.04 5.35 -26.78
CA SER A 69 -1.14 4.25 -26.49
C SER A 69 -1.37 3.06 -27.43
N PRO A 70 -0.30 2.47 -27.99
CA PRO A 70 -0.39 1.31 -28.90
C PRO A 70 -1.00 0.08 -28.23
N ARG A 71 -1.08 0.07 -26.90
CA ARG A 71 -1.79 -0.95 -26.13
C ARG A 71 -3.28 -0.98 -26.47
N GLY A 72 -3.89 0.18 -26.68
CA GLY A 72 -5.34 0.36 -26.80
C GLY A 72 -6.10 0.05 -25.51
N GLY A 73 -7.42 0.29 -25.53
CA GLY A 73 -8.31 -0.04 -24.42
C GLY A 73 -8.07 0.78 -23.14
N ILE A 74 -7.44 1.95 -23.28
CA ILE A 74 -7.26 2.95 -22.22
C ILE A 74 -8.36 4.00 -22.34
N SER A 75 -8.99 4.34 -21.22
CA SER A 75 -9.88 5.49 -21.10
C SER A 75 -9.41 6.38 -19.96
N LEU A 76 -9.38 7.68 -20.20
CA LEU A 76 -8.97 8.68 -19.25
C LEU A 76 -10.08 9.72 -19.11
N GLU A 77 -10.62 9.84 -17.90
CA GLU A 77 -11.68 10.80 -17.60
C GLU A 77 -11.17 11.75 -16.53
N THR A 78 -11.10 13.04 -16.84
CA THR A 78 -10.69 14.06 -15.86
C THR A 78 -11.82 15.06 -15.66
N GLU A 79 -12.30 15.15 -14.43
CA GLU A 79 -13.33 16.07 -14.00
C GLU A 79 -12.70 17.16 -13.13
N LYS A 80 -12.94 18.42 -13.49
CA LYS A 80 -12.45 19.59 -12.76
C LYS A 80 -13.62 20.32 -12.12
N THR A 81 -13.56 20.49 -10.80
CA THR A 81 -14.57 21.19 -10.01
C THR A 81 -13.92 22.31 -9.19
N ALA A 82 -14.74 23.16 -8.57
CA ALA A 82 -14.25 24.20 -7.65
C ALA A 82 -13.56 23.61 -6.39
N SER A 83 -13.93 22.38 -6.00
CA SER A 83 -13.42 21.71 -4.80
C SER A 83 -12.16 20.89 -5.06
N GLY A 84 -11.78 20.68 -6.33
CA GLY A 84 -10.64 19.85 -6.70
C GLY A 84 -10.78 19.22 -8.08
N THR A 85 -9.79 18.42 -8.45
CA THR A 85 -9.77 17.68 -9.72
C THR A 85 -9.73 16.19 -9.46
N THR A 86 -10.55 15.43 -10.17
CA THR A 86 -10.61 13.97 -10.11
C THR A 86 -10.28 13.41 -11.47
N SER A 87 -9.29 12.51 -11.54
CA SER A 87 -8.91 11.81 -12.76
C SER A 87 -9.10 10.31 -12.58
N LYS A 88 -9.77 9.66 -13.53
CA LYS A 88 -10.01 8.22 -13.56
C LYS A 88 -9.28 7.62 -14.75
N LEU A 89 -8.45 6.61 -14.46
CA LEU A 89 -7.78 5.79 -15.44
C LEU A 89 -8.44 4.41 -15.50
N LEU A 90 -8.90 4.03 -16.69
CA LEU A 90 -9.44 2.72 -16.97
C LEU A 90 -8.58 2.01 -18.01
N VAL A 91 -8.14 0.80 -17.69
CA VAL A 91 -7.31 -0.02 -18.57
C VAL A 91 -8.01 -1.36 -18.76
N THR A 92 -8.70 -1.52 -19.89
CA THR A 92 -9.54 -2.69 -20.19
C THR A 92 -8.71 -3.88 -20.65
N LYS A 93 -9.22 -5.10 -20.47
CA LYS A 93 -8.56 -6.37 -20.87
C LYS A 93 -7.12 -6.46 -20.34
N ALA A 94 -6.97 -6.31 -19.03
CA ALA A 94 -5.67 -6.30 -18.35
C ALA A 94 -4.83 -7.53 -18.71
N SER A 95 -3.56 -7.30 -18.97
CA SER A 95 -2.54 -8.28 -19.31
C SER A 95 -1.42 -8.24 -18.26
N LEU A 96 -0.59 -9.29 -18.20
CA LEU A 96 0.48 -9.36 -17.20
C LEU A 96 1.48 -8.18 -17.33
N THR A 97 1.67 -7.67 -18.56
CA THR A 97 2.51 -6.50 -18.86
C THR A 97 1.93 -5.17 -18.39
N ASP A 98 0.64 -5.14 -18.06
CA ASP A 98 0.02 -3.95 -17.45
C ASP A 98 0.34 -3.84 -15.95
N SER A 99 1.02 -4.84 -15.36
CA SER A 99 1.51 -4.74 -13.98
C SER A 99 2.60 -3.69 -13.86
N GLY A 100 2.61 -2.95 -12.76
CA GLY A 100 3.63 -1.93 -12.51
C GLY A 100 3.17 -0.83 -11.58
N ASN A 101 4.04 0.16 -11.40
CA ASN A 101 3.75 1.34 -10.60
C ASN A 101 3.01 2.37 -11.45
N TYR A 102 1.78 2.66 -11.10
CA TYR A 102 0.96 3.70 -11.71
C TYR A 102 1.05 4.99 -10.90
N THR A 103 1.49 6.06 -11.55
CA THR A 103 1.66 7.37 -10.91
C THR A 103 0.71 8.38 -11.55
N CYS A 104 -0.11 9.05 -10.74
CA CYS A 104 -0.84 10.25 -11.16
C CYS A 104 -0.03 11.51 -10.84
N VAL A 105 0.19 12.33 -11.85
CA VAL A 105 1.03 13.53 -11.79
C VAL A 105 0.18 14.75 -12.16
N PRO A 106 -0.30 15.52 -11.18
CA PRO A 106 -0.97 16.79 -11.44
C PRO A 106 0.02 17.93 -11.70
N SER A 107 -0.46 18.99 -12.36
CA SER A 107 0.38 20.14 -12.74
C SER A 107 0.87 21.02 -11.57
N ASN A 108 0.22 20.95 -10.40
CA ASN A 108 0.47 21.86 -9.27
C ASN A 108 0.35 21.19 -7.90
N ALA A 109 0.59 19.88 -7.82
CA ALA A 109 0.61 19.12 -6.59
C ALA A 109 1.63 17.97 -6.70
N ASN A 110 2.04 17.43 -5.56
CA ASN A 110 2.89 16.26 -5.49
C ASN A 110 2.17 15.04 -6.06
N PRO A 111 2.86 14.17 -6.81
CA PRO A 111 2.27 12.98 -7.41
C PRO A 111 1.91 11.93 -6.36
N ALA A 112 1.01 11.03 -6.72
CA ALA A 112 0.72 9.81 -5.95
C ALA A 112 0.90 8.58 -6.82
N SER A 113 1.28 7.47 -6.19
CA SER A 113 1.64 6.23 -6.86
C SER A 113 0.93 5.04 -6.22
N VAL A 114 0.60 4.04 -7.03
CA VAL A 114 -0.01 2.76 -6.60
C VAL A 114 0.59 1.64 -7.43
N TYR A 115 0.86 0.50 -6.83
CA TYR A 115 1.34 -0.66 -7.57
C TYR A 115 0.18 -1.55 -7.98
N VAL A 116 0.11 -1.91 -9.27
CA VAL A 116 -0.91 -2.83 -9.80
C VAL A 116 -0.26 -4.16 -10.15
N HIS A 117 -0.84 -5.24 -9.63
CA HIS A 117 -0.47 -6.63 -9.89
C HIS A 117 -1.55 -7.29 -10.74
N VAL A 118 -1.23 -7.66 -11.98
CA VAL A 118 -2.15 -8.44 -12.82
C VAL A 118 -1.83 -9.92 -12.67
N LEU A 119 -2.80 -10.70 -12.19
CA LEU A 119 -2.67 -12.11 -11.85
C LEU A 119 -3.33 -13.02 -12.89
N ASN A 120 -2.82 -14.23 -13.09
CA ASN A 120 -3.52 -15.22 -13.90
C ASN A 120 -4.79 -15.72 -13.19
N ALA A 121 -5.69 -16.35 -13.95
CA ALA A 121 -6.86 -16.98 -13.37
C ALA A 121 -6.44 -18.10 -12.40
N GLY A 122 -6.88 -18.00 -11.14
CA GLY A 122 -6.58 -18.98 -10.08
C GLY A 122 -5.39 -18.63 -9.20
N GLU A 123 -4.62 -17.58 -9.52
CA GLU A 123 -3.63 -17.02 -8.61
C GLU A 123 -4.33 -16.10 -7.58
N TYR A 124 -3.94 -16.24 -6.31
CA TYR A 124 -4.40 -15.37 -5.22
C TYR A 124 -3.18 -14.74 -4.55
N PRO A 125 -3.23 -13.44 -4.20
CA PRO A 125 -2.21 -12.85 -3.36
C PRO A 125 -2.12 -13.66 -2.07
N ALA A 126 -0.90 -13.97 -1.62
CA ALA A 126 -0.68 -14.82 -0.46
C ALA A 126 -1.51 -14.27 0.71
N ALA A 127 -2.55 -15.01 1.09
CA ALA A 127 -3.23 -14.75 2.34
C ALA A 127 -2.17 -14.80 3.43
N MET A 128 -2.04 -13.73 4.21
CA MET A 128 -1.15 -13.70 5.37
C MET A 128 -1.38 -14.98 6.19
N GLN A 129 -0.50 -15.96 6.03
CA GLN A 129 -0.40 -17.07 6.95
C GLN A 129 0.22 -16.47 8.20
N HIS A 130 -0.61 -15.89 9.06
CA HIS A 130 -0.21 -15.70 10.45
C HIS A 130 0.20 -17.07 10.95
N GLY A 131 1.50 -17.21 11.23
CA GLY A 131 2.10 -18.48 11.57
C GLY A 131 1.55 -18.95 12.90
N GLU A 132 1.01 -20.17 12.89
CA GLU A 132 1.13 -21.07 14.03
C GLU A 132 1.61 -22.43 13.49
N HIS A 133 2.87 -22.45 13.08
CA HIS A 133 3.64 -23.68 12.93
C HIS A 133 4.02 -24.17 14.34
N GLY A 134 3.05 -24.70 15.08
CA GLY A 134 3.28 -25.59 16.21
C GLY A 134 3.45 -27.02 15.71
N GLY A 135 4.44 -27.26 14.84
CA GLY A 135 4.79 -28.59 14.38
C GLY A 135 5.45 -29.40 15.50
N SER A 136 4.65 -30.04 16.35
CA SER A 136 5.10 -31.23 17.09
C SER A 136 4.69 -32.46 16.28
N SER A 137 5.48 -32.73 15.23
CA SER A 137 5.56 -34.04 14.62
C SER A 137 5.79 -35.10 15.70
N SER A 138 4.83 -36.02 15.83
CA SER A 138 4.82 -37.17 16.73
C SER A 138 6.20 -37.82 16.89
N SER A 139 6.84 -37.58 18.03
CA SER A 139 7.97 -38.38 18.50
C SER A 139 7.40 -39.62 19.22
N CYS A 140 6.82 -40.54 18.44
CA CYS A 140 6.25 -41.79 18.94
C CYS A 140 7.24 -42.69 19.70
N VAL A 141 8.54 -42.40 19.61
CA VAL A 141 9.61 -43.10 20.35
C VAL A 141 9.82 -42.59 21.79
N ALA A 142 9.47 -41.34 22.10
CA ALA A 142 9.67 -40.77 23.44
C ALA A 142 8.51 -41.11 24.42
N GLN A 143 7.33 -41.46 23.90
CA GLN A 143 6.18 -41.81 24.74
C GLN A 143 6.30 -43.22 25.34
N LEU A 144 6.89 -44.18 24.62
CA LEU A 144 7.13 -45.53 25.16
C LEU A 144 8.26 -45.55 26.20
N SER A 145 9.29 -44.72 26.04
CA SER A 145 10.41 -44.67 26.99
C SER A 145 10.00 -44.12 28.35
N CYS A 146 9.07 -43.15 28.39
CA CYS A 146 8.57 -42.58 29.64
C CYS A 146 7.67 -43.57 30.39
N HIS A 147 6.81 -44.31 29.68
CA HIS A 147 5.95 -45.31 30.31
C HIS A 147 6.75 -46.45 30.97
N PHE A 148 7.83 -46.93 30.34
CA PHE A 148 8.67 -47.98 30.92
C PHE A 148 9.37 -47.52 32.21
N LEU A 149 9.87 -46.29 32.24
CA LEU A 149 10.59 -45.75 33.40
C LEU A 149 9.65 -45.57 34.61
N VAL A 150 8.42 -45.09 34.37
CA VAL A 150 7.40 -44.93 35.42
C VAL A 150 6.97 -46.28 35.99
N VAL A 151 6.75 -47.29 35.14
CA VAL A 151 6.38 -48.64 35.61
C VAL A 151 7.50 -49.29 36.42
N LEU A 152 8.77 -49.11 36.03
CA LEU A 152 9.93 -49.62 36.78
C LEU A 152 10.07 -48.95 38.15
N LEU A 153 9.83 -47.64 38.25
CA LEU A 153 9.87 -46.93 39.53
C LEU A 153 8.74 -47.36 40.46
N LEU A 154 7.53 -47.54 39.93
CA LEU A 154 6.38 -48.02 40.72
C LEU A 154 6.58 -49.44 41.23
N SER A 155 7.15 -50.35 40.42
CA SER A 155 7.43 -51.72 40.88
C SER A 155 8.51 -51.76 41.97
N LEU A 156 9.54 -50.91 41.89
CA LEU A 156 10.56 -50.78 42.94
C LEU A 156 10.00 -50.21 44.25
N MET A 157 9.03 -49.30 44.17
CA MET A 157 8.35 -48.76 45.37
C MET A 157 7.44 -49.78 46.05
N MET A 158 6.85 -50.70 45.29
CA MET A 158 5.99 -51.78 45.82
C MET A 158 6.80 -53.00 46.31
N ALA A 159 8.09 -53.09 45.97
CA ALA A 159 8.99 -54.19 46.34
C ALA A 159 9.78 -53.92 47.63
N ARG A 160 9.38 -52.94 48.43
CA ARG A 160 10.05 -52.53 49.66
C ARG A 160 9.09 -52.49 50.85
#